data_AF-A0A9D7M542-F1
#
_entry.id   AF-A0A9D7M542-F1
#
_cell.length_a   1.000
_cell.length_b   1.000
_cell.length_c   1.000
_cell.angle_alpha   90.00
_cell.angle_beta   90.00
_cell.angle_gamma   90.00
#
_symmetry.space_group_name_H-M   'P 1'
#
loop_
_entity.id
_entity.type
_entity.pdbx_description
1 polymer ?
#
loop_
_entity_poly.entity_id
_entity_poly.type
_entity_poly.pdbx_seq_one_letter_code
_entity_poly.pdbx_strand_id
1 'polypeptide(L)'
;MDTFYLFTGDYVWYLFSGFLAGYSTYLIIHYSVHRYRSPRNFLKILWRHHSLHHYYSDEVAFSVSFPVWDWIFGTLPTRKSKELLKE
;
A
#
# COMPACT_ATOMS: atom_id res chain seq x y z
N MET A 1 14.70 -25.83 16.11
CA MET A 1 15.25 -24.88 15.13
C MET A 1 14.17 -24.70 14.09
N ASP A 2 13.52 -23.53 14.06
CA ASP A 2 12.37 -23.32 13.18
C ASP A 2 12.81 -23.47 11.73
N THR A 3 11.98 -24.10 10.89
CA THR A 3 12.29 -24.38 9.48
C THR A 3 12.71 -23.12 8.73
N PHE A 4 12.11 -21.97 9.07
CA PHE A 4 12.46 -20.67 8.51
C PHE A 4 13.91 -20.24 8.82
N TYR A 5 14.42 -20.54 10.02
CA TYR A 5 15.82 -20.29 10.39
C TYR A 5 16.78 -21.17 9.59
N LEU A 6 16.39 -22.40 9.25
CA LEU A 6 17.24 -23.30 8.45
C LEU A 6 17.48 -22.78 7.02
N PHE A 7 16.52 -22.04 6.45
CA PHE A 7 16.66 -21.46 5.11
C PHE A 7 17.36 -20.10 5.11
N THR A 8 17.25 -19.32 6.19
CA THR A 8 17.71 -17.92 6.23
C THR A 8 18.91 -17.69 7.14
N GLY A 9 19.20 -18.60 8.07
CA GLY A 9 20.23 -18.42 9.08
C GLY A 9 20.05 -17.11 9.84
N ASP A 10 21.15 -16.41 10.11
CA ASP A 10 21.11 -15.12 10.83
C ASP A 10 20.45 -13.99 10.02
N TYR A 11 20.21 -14.16 8.72
CA TYR A 11 19.44 -13.19 7.93
C TYR A 11 17.99 -13.05 8.40
N VAL A 12 17.47 -14.03 9.15
CA VAL A 12 16.14 -14.00 9.75
C VAL A 12 15.88 -12.71 10.53
N TRP A 13 16.88 -12.20 11.26
CA TRP A 13 16.72 -11.04 12.13
C TRP A 13 16.60 -9.75 11.33
N TYR A 14 17.34 -9.64 10.22
CA TYR A 14 17.24 -8.51 9.30
C TYR A 14 15.92 -8.53 8.53
N LEU A 15 15.48 -9.70 8.06
CA LEU A 15 14.19 -9.85 7.39
C LEU A 15 13.04 -9.53 8.34
N PHE A 16 13.09 -10.04 9.57
CA PHE A 16 12.06 -9.80 10.58
C PHE A 16 11.97 -8.33 10.96
N SER A 17 13.10 -7.69 11.27
CA SER A 17 13.14 -6.26 11.61
C SER A 17 12.69 -5.38 10.44
N GLY A 18 13.13 -5.69 9.21
CA GLY A 18 12.69 -5.00 7.99
C GLY A 18 11.20 -5.14 7.74
N PHE A 19 10.65 -6.36 7.90
CA PHE A 19 9.21 -6.60 7.79
C PHE A 19 8.42 -5.80 8.82
N LEU A 20 8.84 -5.82 10.09
CA LEU A 20 8.16 -5.09 11.16
C LEU A 20 8.21 -3.58 10.94
N ALA A 21 9.35 -3.05 10.51
CA ALA A 21 9.50 -1.64 10.17
C ALA A 21 8.62 -1.24 8.96
N GLY A 22 8.58 -2.07 7.92
CA GLY A 22 7.74 -1.86 6.74
C GLY A 22 6.24 -1.88 7.08
N TYR A 23 5.80 -2.89 7.84
CA TYR A 23 4.41 -3.00 8.29
C TYR A 23 4.00 -1.82 9.18
N SER A 24 4.88 -1.41 10.11
CA SER A 24 4.64 -0.24 10.96
C SER A 24 4.52 1.04 10.13
N THR A 25 5.38 1.21 9.12
CA THR A 25 5.31 2.35 8.19
C THR A 25 4.01 2.35 7.41
N TYR A 26 3.56 1.19 6.93
CA TYR A 26 2.25 1.03 6.28
C TYR A 26 1.12 1.52 7.19
N LEU A 27 1.09 1.07 8.44
CA LEU A 27 0.06 1.47 9.41
C LEU A 27 0.09 2.98 9.68
N ILE A 28 1.28 3.57 9.84
CA ILE A 28 1.41 5.01 10.08
C ILE A 28 0.89 5.81 8.89
N ILE A 29 1.25 5.42 7.65
CA ILE A 29 0.76 6.09 6.44
C ILE A 29 -0.75 5.94 6.34
N HIS A 30 -1.27 4.71 6.49
CA HIS A 30 -2.71 4.42 6.42
C HIS A 30 -3.51 5.25 7.43
N TYR A 31 -3.07 5.26 8.69
CA TYR A 31 -3.68 6.11 9.71
C TYR A 31 -3.60 7.59 9.34
N SER A 32 -2.44 8.04 8.83
CA SER A 32 -2.23 9.44 8.48
C SER A 32 -3.13 9.92 7.34
N VAL A 33 -3.33 9.10 6.31
CA VAL A 33 -4.18 9.47 5.16
C VAL A 33 -5.65 9.59 5.54
N HIS A 34 -6.09 8.86 6.56
CA HIS A 34 -7.45 8.98 7.11
C HIS A 34 -7.60 10.10 8.14
N ARG A 35 -6.59 10.35 8.97
CA ARG A 35 -6.72 11.25 10.12
C ARG A 35 -6.37 12.70 9.84
N TYR A 36 -5.40 12.94 8.95
CA TYR A 36 -4.81 14.26 8.72
C TYR A 36 -5.16 14.80 7.33
N ARG A 37 -5.06 16.13 7.18
CA ARG A 37 -5.20 16.79 5.87
C ARG A 37 -4.03 16.42 4.96
N SER A 38 -4.32 16.30 3.66
CA SER A 38 -3.29 16.05 2.65
C SER A 38 -2.18 17.11 2.72
N PRO A 39 -0.90 16.69 2.70
CA PRO A 39 0.21 17.62 2.60
C PRO A 39 0.23 18.29 1.22
N ARG A 40 0.99 19.39 1.09
CA ARG A 40 1.16 20.14 -0.16
C ARG A 40 2.41 19.74 -0.97
N ASN A 41 3.07 18.65 -0.59
CA ASN A 41 4.29 18.13 -1.24
C ASN A 41 3.99 16.86 -2.05
N PHE A 42 5.01 16.13 -2.47
CA PHE A 42 4.87 14.93 -3.30
C PHE A 42 4.09 13.80 -2.60
N LEU A 43 4.08 13.74 -1.26
CA LEU A 43 3.36 12.72 -0.48
C LEU A 43 1.83 12.84 -0.62
N LYS A 44 1.31 13.95 -1.15
CA LYS A 44 -0.12 14.12 -1.45
C LYS A 44 -0.69 13.01 -2.34
N ILE A 45 0.17 12.34 -3.11
CA ILE A 45 -0.22 11.19 -3.93
C ILE A 45 -0.82 10.07 -3.08
N LEU A 46 -0.32 9.83 -1.86
CA LEU A 46 -0.81 8.77 -0.97
C LEU A 46 -2.25 9.03 -0.51
N TRP A 47 -2.57 10.28 -0.16
CA TRP A 47 -3.94 10.69 0.17
C TRP A 47 -4.87 10.51 -1.03
N ARG A 48 -4.45 11.00 -2.21
CA ARG A 48 -5.27 10.89 -3.42
C ARG A 48 -5.51 9.44 -3.81
N HIS A 49 -4.47 8.62 -3.81
CA HIS A 49 -4.53 7.22 -4.23
C HIS A 49 -5.40 6.41 -3.27
N HIS A 50 -5.20 6.55 -1.97
CA HIS A 50 -6.05 5.89 -0.96
C HIS A 50 -7.51 6.37 -0.98
N SER A 51 -7.73 7.64 -1.31
CA SER A 51 -9.09 8.16 -1.51
C SER A 51 -9.78 7.51 -2.72
N LEU A 52 -9.04 7.12 -3.77
CA LEU A 52 -9.63 6.42 -4.91
C LEU A 52 -10.10 5.02 -4.51
N HIS A 53 -9.36 4.32 -3.67
CA HIS A 53 -9.80 3.04 -3.11
C HIS A 53 -11.16 3.19 -2.40
N HIS A 54 -11.28 4.12 -1.45
CA HIS A 54 -12.50 4.24 -0.65
C HIS A 54 -13.69 4.93 -1.34
N TYR A 55 -13.45 5.85 -2.28
CA TYR A 55 -14.53 6.68 -2.84
C TYR A 55 -14.82 6.44 -4.30
N TYR A 56 -13.95 5.72 -5.01
CA TYR A 56 -14.12 5.48 -6.43
C TYR A 56 -14.40 4.02 -6.75
N SER A 57 -13.61 3.08 -6.23
CA SER A 57 -13.83 1.65 -6.42
C SER A 57 -12.98 0.85 -5.44
N ASP A 58 -13.61 -0.10 -4.74
CA ASP A 58 -12.91 -1.01 -3.84
C ASP A 58 -12.07 -2.06 -4.59
N GLU A 59 -12.14 -2.10 -5.93
CA GLU A 59 -11.41 -3.05 -6.79
C GLU A 59 -10.11 -2.49 -7.39
N VAL A 60 -9.74 -1.25 -7.06
CA VAL A 60 -8.51 -0.60 -7.55
C VAL A 60 -7.78 0.14 -6.43
N ALA A 61 -6.55 0.56 -6.71
CA ALA A 61 -5.73 1.39 -5.83
C ALA A 61 -5.46 0.76 -4.44
N PHE A 62 -5.17 -0.55 -4.41
CA PHE A 62 -4.97 -1.31 -3.18
C PHE A 62 -3.73 -0.87 -2.39
N SER A 63 -2.72 -0.30 -3.07
CA SER A 63 -1.46 0.02 -2.41
C SER A 63 -1.56 1.32 -1.61
N VAL A 64 -1.27 1.27 -0.31
CA VAL A 64 -1.37 2.47 0.55
C VAL A 64 -0.05 3.26 0.62
N SER A 65 1.08 2.57 0.75
CA SER A 65 2.38 3.22 1.00
C SER A 65 3.09 3.69 -0.27
N PHE A 66 2.97 2.94 -1.37
CA PHE A 66 3.50 3.25 -2.70
C PHE A 66 2.74 2.43 -3.76
N PRO A 67 2.47 2.95 -4.98
CA PRO A 67 1.64 2.29 -5.99
C PRO A 67 2.30 1.10 -6.71
N VAL A 68 3.43 0.59 -6.20
CA VAL A 68 4.25 -0.43 -6.88
C VAL A 68 3.46 -1.72 -7.10
N TRP A 69 2.70 -2.16 -6.10
CA TRP A 69 1.90 -3.37 -6.23
C TRP A 69 0.74 -3.19 -7.20
N ASP A 70 0.14 -2.00 -7.26
CA ASP A 70 -0.90 -1.71 -8.26
C ASP A 70 -0.37 -1.70 -9.69
N TRP A 71 0.91 -1.38 -9.91
CA TRP A 71 1.55 -1.54 -11.21
C TRP A 71 1.79 -3.00 -11.56
N ILE A 72 2.29 -3.79 -10.61
CA ILE A 72 2.62 -5.20 -10.82
C ILE A 72 1.35 -6.02 -11.08
N PHE A 73 0.28 -5.76 -10.33
CA PHE A 73 -0.97 -6.51 -10.40
C PHE A 73 -2.03 -5.87 -11.30
N GLY A 74 -1.72 -4.73 -11.93
CA GLY A 74 -2.61 -4.08 -12.88
C GLY A 74 -3.86 -3.45 -12.26
N THR A 75 -3.82 -3.11 -10.98
CA THR A 75 -4.94 -2.56 -10.19
C THR A 75 -4.87 -1.04 -10.05
N LEU A 76 -4.19 -0.37 -10.96
CA LEU A 76 -4.22 1.09 -11.01
C LEU A 76 -5.62 1.61 -11.38
N PRO A 77 -6.07 2.70 -10.74
CA PRO A 77 -7.29 3.38 -11.15
C PRO A 77 -7.10 3.99 -12.54
N THR A 78 -7.91 3.54 -13.51
CA THR A 78 -7.89 4.01 -14.91
C THR A 78 -9.20 4.74 -15.23
N ARG A 79 -9.31 5.32 -16.44
CA ARG A 79 -10.60 5.87 -16.88
C ARG A 79 -11.65 4.75 -17.09
N LYS A 80 -11.20 3.57 -17.51
CA LYS A 80 -12.03 2.41 -17.86
C LYS A 80 -12.66 1.74 -16.62
N SER A 81 -11.97 1.74 -15.47
CA SER A 81 -12.56 1.28 -14.20
C SER A 81 -13.83 2.07 -13.80
N LYS A 82 -14.02 3.29 -14.32
CA LYS A 82 -15.22 4.11 -14.06
C LYS A 82 -16.42 3.65 -14.86
N GLU A 83 -16.16 3.00 -16.00
CA GLU A 83 -17.16 2.57 -16.97
C GLU A 83 -17.64 1.16 -16.61
N LEU A 84 -16.74 0.27 -16.17
CA LEU A 84 -17.06 -1.08 -15.68
C LEU A 84 -17.98 -1.11 -14.45
N LEU A 85 -18.00 -0.05 -13.64
CA LEU A 85 -18.88 0.09 -12.47
C LEU A 85 -20.25 0.72 -12.81
N LYS A 86 -20.49 1.10 -14.06
CA LYS A 86 -21.75 1.70 -14.52
C LYS A 86 -22.62 0.74 -15.32
N GLU A 87 -22.10 -0.44 -15.64
CA GLU A 87 -22.81 -1.55 -16.28
C GLU A 87 -23.38 -2.48 -15.20
#